data_AF-A0AAV0LT51-F1
#
_entry.id   AF-A0AAV0LT51-F1
#
_cell.length_a   1.000
_cell.length_b   1.000
_cell.length_c   1.000
_cell.angle_alpha   90.00
_cell.angle_beta   90.00
_cell.angle_gamma   90.00
#
_symmetry.space_group_name_H-M   'P 1'
#
loop_
_entity.id
_entity.type
_entity.pdbx_description
1 polymer ?
#
loop_
_entity_poly.entity_id
_entity_poly.type
_entity_poly.pdbx_seq_one_letter_code
_entity_poly.pdbx_strand_id
1 'polypeptide(L)'
;MANITVDEVRKAQRAEGPATIMAIGTANPANCVDQSTYPDFYFRITNSDHMTELKRKFQRMCDKSMIRKRYLHLTEEFLREHPNMCAFMAPSLDDRQDVVVPEIPKLAKEAAAKAIKEWGQPKSSITHLGAIDGHLREVGLTFHLLKDVPGLVSKNIEKCLDDAFRPLGISDWNSLFWAAHPGGPAILDQIEAKLELKEEKLRASRHVLAEYGNMSSACVLFILDEMRKKSAADGCATTGEGLDWGVLFGFGPGLTVETVVLHSVAL
;
A
#
# COMPACT_ATOMS: atom_id res chain seq x y z
N MET A 1 33.72 -31.91 -27.84
CA MET A 1 32.65 -31.32 -27.00
C MET A 1 32.31 -29.97 -27.61
N ALA A 2 31.03 -29.66 -27.85
CA ALA A 2 30.67 -28.33 -28.32
C ALA A 2 31.01 -27.32 -27.22
N ASN A 3 31.81 -26.29 -27.54
CA ASN A 3 32.12 -25.21 -26.61
C ASN A 3 30.87 -24.34 -26.46
N ILE A 4 30.08 -24.61 -25.43
CA ILE A 4 28.96 -23.75 -25.04
C ILE A 4 29.53 -22.42 -24.57
N THR A 5 29.03 -21.33 -25.13
CA THR A 5 29.44 -19.96 -24.78
C THR A 5 28.60 -19.40 -23.64
N VAL A 6 29.14 -18.42 -22.91
CA VAL A 6 28.41 -17.71 -21.85
C VAL A 6 27.16 -17.02 -22.40
N ASP A 7 27.23 -16.51 -23.63
CA ASP A 7 26.10 -15.84 -24.29
C ASP A 7 24.95 -16.82 -24.59
N GLU A 8 25.26 -18.04 -25.03
CA GLU A 8 24.26 -19.09 -25.24
C GLU A 8 23.57 -19.47 -23.92
N VAL A 9 24.33 -19.60 -22.84
CA VAL A 9 23.77 -19.86 -21.49
C VAL A 9 22.87 -18.71 -21.05
N ARG A 10 23.33 -17.46 -21.17
CA ARG A 10 22.56 -16.27 -20.76
C ARG A 10 21.27 -16.12 -21.57
N LYS A 11 21.31 -16.43 -22.88
CA LYS A 11 20.14 -16.39 -23.75
C LYS A 11 19.15 -17.51 -23.44
N ALA A 12 19.62 -18.70 -23.04
CA ALA A 12 18.75 -19.79 -22.64
C ALA A 12 18.14 -19.59 -21.24
N GLN A 13 18.83 -18.89 -20.34
CA GLN A 13 18.37 -18.67 -18.96
C GLN A 13 17.36 -17.53 -18.81
N ARG A 14 17.37 -16.53 -19.70
CA ARG A 14 16.46 -15.38 -19.62
C ARG A 14 15.03 -15.78 -19.99
N ALA A 15 14.05 -15.21 -19.30
CA ALA A 15 12.65 -15.28 -19.70
C ALA A 15 12.40 -14.45 -20.97
N GLU A 16 11.34 -14.81 -21.70
CA GLU A 16 10.78 -14.01 -22.79
C GLU A 16 9.51 -13.30 -22.31
N GLY A 17 9.26 -12.10 -22.84
CA GLY A 17 8.08 -11.30 -22.49
C GLY A 17 8.22 -10.48 -21.20
N PRO A 18 7.21 -9.66 -20.88
CA PRO A 18 7.19 -8.84 -19.67
C PRO A 18 6.79 -9.65 -18.43
N ALA A 19 7.26 -9.21 -17.26
CA ALA A 19 6.78 -9.73 -16.00
C ALA A 19 5.28 -9.41 -15.84
N THR A 20 4.48 -10.40 -15.48
CA THR A 20 3.01 -10.29 -15.40
C THR A 20 2.53 -10.70 -14.01
N ILE A 21 1.61 -9.93 -13.44
CA ILE A 21 0.98 -10.27 -12.15
C ILE A 21 -0.03 -11.39 -12.38
N MET A 22 0.30 -12.59 -11.91
CA MET A 22 -0.51 -13.80 -12.16
C MET A 22 -1.62 -14.02 -11.13
N ALA A 23 -1.48 -13.49 -9.92
CA ALA A 23 -2.46 -13.59 -8.85
C ALA A 23 -2.20 -12.55 -7.77
N ILE A 24 -3.24 -12.11 -7.06
CA ILE A 24 -3.12 -11.20 -5.92
C ILE A 24 -3.92 -11.76 -4.74
N GLY A 25 -3.28 -11.85 -3.58
CA GLY A 25 -3.92 -12.24 -2.33
C GLY A 25 -3.67 -11.21 -1.25
N THR A 26 -4.70 -10.90 -0.48
CA THR A 26 -4.69 -9.88 0.58
C THR A 26 -5.16 -10.48 1.90
N ALA A 27 -4.61 -10.00 3.02
CA ALA A 27 -5.02 -10.40 4.36
C ALA A 27 -4.87 -9.24 5.34
N ASN A 28 -5.72 -9.20 6.35
CA ASN A 28 -5.72 -8.21 7.42
C ASN A 28 -5.92 -8.92 8.77
N PRO A 29 -5.42 -8.36 9.89
CA PRO A 29 -5.78 -8.84 11.22
C PRO A 29 -7.30 -8.86 11.43
N ALA A 30 -7.80 -9.75 12.28
CA ALA A 30 -9.24 -9.90 12.51
C ALA A 30 -9.86 -8.68 13.22
N ASN A 31 -9.11 -8.03 14.11
CA ASN A 31 -9.59 -6.88 14.88
C ASN A 31 -9.75 -5.64 13.99
N CYS A 32 -11.00 -5.22 13.80
CA CYS A 32 -11.38 -4.08 12.99
C CYS A 32 -11.83 -2.93 13.89
N VAL A 33 -11.26 -1.75 13.65
CA VAL A 33 -11.50 -0.55 14.46
C VAL A 33 -12.07 0.55 13.58
N ASP A 34 -13.24 1.05 13.96
CA ASP A 34 -13.92 2.15 13.28
C ASP A 34 -13.22 3.48 13.57
N GLN A 35 -12.94 4.24 12.52
CA GLN A 35 -12.22 5.51 12.63
C GLN A 35 -12.99 6.55 13.44
N SER A 36 -14.33 6.53 13.40
CA SER A 36 -15.18 7.48 14.11
C SER A 36 -15.06 7.37 15.64
N THR A 37 -14.77 6.17 16.15
CA THR A 37 -14.61 5.90 17.59
C THR A 37 -13.14 5.81 18.01
N TYR A 38 -12.22 5.85 17.05
CA TYR A 38 -10.79 5.70 17.32
C TYR A 38 -10.21 6.75 18.27
N PRO A 39 -10.60 8.04 18.22
CA PRO A 39 -10.11 9.03 19.17
C PRO A 39 -10.47 8.69 20.62
N ASP A 40 -11.67 8.20 20.89
CA ASP A 40 -12.07 7.79 22.23
C ASP A 40 -11.32 6.55 22.70
N PHE A 41 -11.21 5.54 21.83
CA PHE A 41 -10.41 4.36 22.11
C PHE A 41 -8.95 4.71 22.42
N TYR A 42 -8.31 5.50 21.56
CA TYR A 42 -6.90 5.85 21.65
C TYR A 42 -6.59 6.64 22.93
N PHE A 43 -7.38 7.68 23.24
CA PHE A 43 -7.14 8.50 24.43
C PHE A 43 -7.43 7.74 25.73
N ARG A 44 -8.39 6.81 25.72
CA ARG A 44 -8.66 5.93 26.87
C ARG A 44 -7.53 4.96 27.12
N ILE A 45 -7.12 4.19 26.10
CA ILE A 45 -6.11 3.12 26.27
C ILE A 45 -4.71 3.68 26.58
N THR A 46 -4.43 4.91 26.16
CA THR A 46 -3.18 5.62 26.47
C THR A 46 -3.25 6.48 27.73
N ASN A 47 -4.31 6.34 28.54
CA ASN A 47 -4.53 7.11 29.78
C ASN A 47 -4.39 8.64 29.60
N SER A 48 -4.86 9.14 28.46
CA SER A 48 -4.64 10.51 28.00
C SER A 48 -5.92 11.34 27.91
N ASP A 49 -7.06 10.86 28.42
CA ASP A 49 -8.37 11.57 28.34
C ASP A 49 -8.35 12.99 28.97
N HIS A 50 -7.44 13.24 29.92
CA HIS A 50 -7.22 14.57 30.49
C HIS A 50 -6.68 15.59 29.47
N MET A 51 -6.08 15.14 28.37
CA MET A 51 -5.52 15.98 27.30
C MET A 51 -6.60 16.42 26.28
N THR A 52 -7.63 17.10 26.77
CA THR A 52 -8.85 17.41 26.00
C THR A 52 -8.62 18.19 24.70
N GLU A 53 -7.70 19.15 24.67
CA GLU A 53 -7.37 19.90 23.45
C GLU A 53 -6.66 19.03 22.41
N LEU A 54 -5.77 18.14 22.85
CA LEU A 54 -5.06 17.21 21.99
C LEU A 54 -6.06 16.19 21.41
N LYS A 55 -6.99 15.69 22.24
CA LYS A 55 -8.10 14.82 21.80
C LYS A 55 -8.93 15.48 20.72
N ARG A 56 -9.30 16.75 20.90
CA ARG A 56 -10.05 17.52 19.89
C ARG A 56 -9.27 17.70 18.58
N LYS A 57 -7.95 17.91 18.65
CA LYS A 57 -7.09 17.96 17.47
C LYS A 57 -7.05 16.61 16.75
N PHE A 58 -6.88 15.53 17.50
CA PHE A 58 -6.82 14.17 16.96
C PHE A 58 -8.15 13.72 16.35
N GLN A 59 -9.28 14.08 16.95
CA GLN A 59 -10.61 13.88 16.36
C GLN A 59 -10.68 14.49 14.96
N ARG A 60 -10.32 15.77 14.81
CA ARG A 60 -10.31 16.44 13.49
C ARG A 60 -9.36 15.77 12.49
N MET A 61 -8.24 15.20 12.96
CA MET A 61 -7.34 14.43 12.08
C MET A 61 -8.03 13.16 11.58
N CYS A 62 -8.72 12.43 12.47
CA CYS A 62 -9.48 11.23 12.11
C CYS A 62 -10.64 11.57 11.16
N ASP A 63 -11.43 12.61 11.44
CA ASP A 63 -12.56 13.04 10.61
C ASP A 63 -12.11 13.42 9.19
N LYS A 64 -10.95 14.10 9.07
CA LYS A 64 -10.39 14.52 7.79
C LYS A 64 -9.52 13.46 7.10
N SER A 65 -9.35 12.28 7.71
CA SER A 65 -8.46 11.24 7.17
C SER A 65 -9.04 10.51 5.95
N MET A 66 -10.36 10.61 5.73
CA MET A 66 -11.12 9.80 4.76
C MET A 66 -11.03 8.28 5.01
N ILE A 67 -10.48 7.88 6.16
CA ILE A 67 -10.44 6.49 6.61
C ILE A 67 -11.76 6.21 7.33
N ARG A 68 -12.41 5.11 6.97
CA ARG A 68 -13.61 4.61 7.65
C ARG A 68 -13.25 3.60 8.73
N LYS A 69 -12.36 2.66 8.42
CA LYS A 69 -11.95 1.61 9.36
C LYS A 69 -10.50 1.18 9.12
N ARG A 70 -9.91 0.55 10.12
CA ARG A 70 -8.57 -0.04 10.06
C ARG A 70 -8.56 -1.41 10.70
N TYR A 71 -7.62 -2.25 10.29
CA TYR A 71 -7.41 -3.57 10.86
C TYR A 71 -6.10 -3.58 11.64
N LEU A 72 -6.17 -3.80 12.95
CA LEU A 72 -5.05 -3.64 13.86
C LEU A 72 -4.80 -4.94 14.61
N HIS A 73 -3.57 -5.44 14.60
CA HIS A 73 -3.22 -6.59 15.42
C HIS A 73 -3.32 -6.26 16.92
N LEU A 74 -2.95 -5.03 17.30
CA LEU A 74 -3.00 -4.56 18.69
C LEU A 74 -4.46 -4.39 19.15
N THR A 75 -4.90 -5.25 20.08
CA THR A 75 -6.23 -5.20 20.71
C THR A 75 -6.21 -4.39 22.01
N GLU A 76 -7.38 -4.03 22.54
CA GLU A 76 -7.46 -3.35 23.85
C GLU A 76 -6.89 -4.21 24.97
N GLU A 77 -7.18 -5.51 24.97
CA GLU A 77 -6.69 -6.49 25.94
C GLU A 77 -5.16 -6.54 25.95
N PHE A 78 -4.55 -6.70 24.77
CA PHE A 78 -3.10 -6.73 24.61
C PHE A 78 -2.45 -5.42 25.10
N LEU A 79 -3.01 -4.27 24.74
CA LEU A 79 -2.46 -2.97 25.14
C LEU A 79 -2.55 -2.71 26.65
N ARG A 80 -3.52 -3.31 27.35
CA ARG A 80 -3.61 -3.25 28.82
C ARG A 80 -2.50 -4.07 29.50
N GLU A 81 -2.08 -5.17 28.89
CA GLU A 81 -0.99 -6.02 29.38
C GLU A 81 0.39 -5.41 29.09
N HIS A 82 0.51 -4.57 28.06
CA HIS A 82 1.76 -3.91 27.66
C HIS A 82 1.69 -2.37 27.79
N PRO A 83 1.63 -1.80 29.01
CA PRO A 83 1.46 -0.36 29.22
C PRO A 83 2.59 0.50 28.64
N ASN A 84 3.81 -0.03 28.53
CA ASN A 84 4.93 0.67 27.91
C ASN A 84 4.69 0.93 26.41
N MET A 85 3.89 0.10 25.74
CA MET A 85 3.50 0.36 24.35
C MET A 85 2.51 1.52 24.20
N CYS A 86 1.79 1.85 25.28
CA CYS A 86 0.84 2.96 25.36
C CYS A 86 1.48 4.26 25.86
N ALA A 87 2.63 4.19 26.54
CA ALA A 87 3.36 5.34 27.05
C ALA A 87 4.27 5.97 25.98
N PHE A 88 4.22 7.30 25.85
CA PHE A 88 5.07 8.02 24.91
C PHE A 88 6.55 7.89 25.29
N MET A 89 7.38 7.44 24.34
CA MET A 89 8.84 7.26 24.49
C MET A 89 9.29 6.26 25.56
N ALA A 90 8.38 5.44 26.09
CA ALA A 90 8.77 4.35 26.99
C ALA A 90 9.45 3.21 26.21
N PRO A 91 10.48 2.56 26.79
CA PRO A 91 11.09 1.37 26.20
C PRO A 91 10.03 0.29 25.99
N SER A 92 9.79 -0.06 24.73
CA SER A 92 8.76 -1.04 24.33
C SER A 92 9.17 -1.81 23.07
N LEU A 93 10.47 -1.81 22.73
CA LEU A 93 10.95 -2.48 21.54
C LEU A 93 10.71 -3.98 21.61
N ASP A 94 11.11 -4.61 22.72
CA ASP A 94 11.05 -6.06 22.87
C ASP A 94 9.60 -6.54 22.79
N ASP A 95 8.67 -5.88 23.49
CA ASP A 95 7.22 -6.12 23.37
C ASP A 95 6.74 -6.02 21.91
N ARG A 96 7.22 -5.02 21.16
CA ARG A 96 6.86 -4.84 19.75
C ARG A 96 7.44 -5.93 18.86
N GLN A 97 8.68 -6.35 19.10
CA GLN A 97 9.36 -7.41 18.37
C GLN A 97 8.67 -8.75 18.59
N ASP A 98 8.31 -9.06 19.83
CA ASP A 98 7.59 -10.27 20.22
C ASP A 98 6.22 -10.37 19.54
N VAL A 99 5.62 -9.23 19.17
CA VAL A 99 4.43 -9.19 18.31
C VAL A 99 4.78 -9.33 16.83
N VAL A 100 5.61 -8.44 16.28
CA VAL A 100 5.72 -8.35 14.82
C VAL A 100 6.48 -9.52 14.20
N VAL A 101 7.49 -10.07 14.89
CA VAL A 101 8.30 -11.19 14.39
C VAL A 101 7.45 -12.44 14.10
N PRO A 102 6.55 -12.89 14.98
CA PRO A 102 5.67 -14.02 14.67
C PRO A 102 4.46 -13.63 13.81
N GLU A 103 3.92 -12.42 13.95
CA GLU A 103 2.62 -12.07 13.31
C GLU A 103 2.76 -11.63 11.85
N ILE A 104 3.86 -10.96 11.47
CA ILE A 104 4.10 -10.58 10.07
C ILE A 104 4.12 -11.83 9.17
N PRO A 105 4.90 -12.89 9.45
CA PRO A 105 4.90 -14.09 8.62
C PRO A 105 3.55 -14.81 8.59
N LYS A 106 2.78 -14.80 9.69
CA LYS A 106 1.42 -15.39 9.72
C LYS A 106 0.50 -14.67 8.75
N LEU A 107 0.44 -13.33 8.83
CA LEU A 107 -0.40 -12.53 7.95
C LEU A 107 0.04 -12.63 6.48
N ALA A 108 1.35 -12.59 6.24
CA ALA A 108 1.93 -12.79 4.91
C ALA A 108 1.59 -14.18 4.35
N LYS A 109 1.64 -15.23 5.19
CA LYS A 109 1.25 -16.59 4.80
C LYS A 109 -0.23 -16.67 4.42
N GLU A 110 -1.13 -15.98 5.11
CA GLU A 110 -2.55 -15.93 4.75
C GLU A 110 -2.78 -15.28 3.39
N ALA A 111 -2.16 -14.12 3.14
CA ALA A 111 -2.22 -13.42 1.86
C ALA A 111 -1.62 -14.29 0.73
N ALA A 112 -0.44 -14.87 0.96
CA ALA A 112 0.23 -15.75 0.00
C ALA A 112 -0.59 -17.02 -0.29
N ALA A 113 -1.24 -17.61 0.71
CA ALA A 113 -2.09 -18.77 0.51
C ALA A 113 -3.28 -18.47 -0.41
N LYS A 114 -3.89 -17.27 -0.28
CA LYS A 114 -4.95 -16.81 -1.20
C LYS A 114 -4.42 -16.60 -2.62
N ALA A 115 -3.28 -15.93 -2.77
CA ALA A 115 -2.65 -15.69 -4.06
C ALA A 115 -2.27 -17.02 -4.77
N ILE A 116 -1.67 -17.96 -4.04
CA ILE A 116 -1.29 -19.28 -4.56
C ILE A 116 -2.53 -20.08 -4.97
N LYS A 117 -3.61 -20.01 -4.18
CA LYS A 117 -4.88 -20.67 -4.50
C LYS A 117 -5.47 -20.11 -5.80
N GLU A 118 -5.46 -18.79 -5.98
CA GLU A 118 -5.91 -18.16 -7.21
C GLU A 118 -5.02 -18.50 -8.41
N TRP A 119 -3.70 -18.50 -8.22
CA TRP A 119 -2.72 -18.84 -9.25
C TRP A 119 -2.90 -20.28 -9.79
N GLY A 120 -3.34 -21.21 -8.93
CA GLY A 120 -3.72 -22.57 -9.32
C GLY A 120 -2.56 -23.51 -9.66
N GLN A 121 -1.30 -23.04 -9.61
CA GLN A 121 -0.12 -23.88 -9.87
C GLN A 121 0.46 -24.48 -8.57
N PRO A 122 1.27 -25.55 -8.67
CA PRO A 122 1.94 -26.13 -7.51
C PRO A 122 2.88 -25.14 -6.81
N LYS A 123 2.87 -25.15 -5.47
CA LYS A 123 3.81 -24.34 -4.66
C LYS A 123 5.28 -24.62 -4.96
N SER A 124 5.60 -25.84 -5.41
CA SER A 124 6.96 -26.24 -5.82
C SER A 124 7.47 -25.49 -7.05
N SER A 125 6.59 -24.82 -7.81
CA SER A 125 6.96 -24.01 -8.97
C SER A 125 7.36 -22.58 -8.61
N ILE A 126 7.26 -22.19 -7.34
CA ILE A 126 7.76 -20.89 -6.85
C ILE A 126 9.27 -20.96 -6.73
N THR A 127 9.99 -20.09 -7.45
CA THR A 127 11.47 -20.09 -7.50
C THR A 127 12.11 -18.97 -6.69
N HIS A 128 11.36 -17.93 -6.35
CA HIS A 128 11.85 -16.75 -5.63
C HIS A 128 10.82 -16.34 -4.56
N LEU A 129 11.29 -16.05 -3.34
CA LEU A 129 10.47 -15.62 -2.20
C LEU A 129 11.25 -14.59 -1.37
N GLY A 130 10.55 -13.64 -0.75
CA GLY A 130 11.16 -12.75 0.24
C GLY A 130 12.11 -11.71 -0.36
N ALA A 131 11.86 -11.25 -1.59
CA ALA A 131 12.68 -10.23 -2.22
C ALA A 131 12.65 -8.88 -1.48
N ILE A 132 11.63 -8.64 -0.64
CA ILE A 132 11.47 -7.43 0.18
C ILE A 132 11.06 -7.88 1.58
N ASP A 133 11.85 -7.49 2.59
CA ASP A 133 11.55 -7.67 4.02
C ASP A 133 11.89 -6.39 4.79
N GLY A 134 11.20 -6.14 5.90
CA GLY A 134 11.37 -4.98 6.75
C GLY A 134 11.54 -5.40 8.21
N HIS A 135 12.62 -4.95 8.85
CA HIS A 135 12.91 -5.28 10.24
C HIS A 135 12.74 -4.07 11.15
N LEU A 136 12.04 -4.24 12.27
CA LEU A 136 12.08 -3.30 13.39
C LEU A 136 13.42 -3.49 14.13
N ARG A 137 14.09 -2.39 14.47
CA ARG A 137 15.39 -2.38 15.17
C ARG A 137 15.28 -1.56 16.46
N GLU A 138 16.33 -1.53 17.28
CA GLU A 138 16.33 -0.91 18.62
C GLU A 138 15.76 0.51 18.74
N VAL A 139 15.90 1.31 17.68
CA VAL A 139 15.33 2.66 17.59
C VAL A 139 13.81 2.69 17.32
N GLY A 140 13.15 1.52 17.29
CA GLY A 140 11.78 1.37 16.84
C GLY A 140 11.61 1.86 15.40
N LEU A 141 10.44 2.43 15.10
CA LEU A 141 10.16 3.12 13.86
C LEU A 141 9.68 4.53 14.19
N THR A 142 10.55 5.52 13.95
CA THR A 142 10.24 6.93 14.20
C THR A 142 9.98 7.64 12.87
N PHE A 143 8.81 8.27 12.73
CA PHE A 143 8.46 9.07 11.57
C PHE A 143 8.39 10.56 11.91
N HIS A 144 9.12 11.37 11.14
CA HIS A 144 8.96 12.82 11.12
C HIS A 144 8.31 13.22 9.80
N LEU A 145 7.04 13.62 9.85
CA LEU A 145 6.29 14.03 8.68
C LEU A 145 6.20 15.56 8.62
N LEU A 146 6.81 16.15 7.59
CA LEU A 146 6.56 17.53 7.23
C LEU A 146 5.16 17.64 6.64
N LYS A 147 4.42 18.68 7.02
CA LYS A 147 3.07 18.95 6.48
C LYS A 147 3.06 19.14 4.96
N ASP A 148 4.19 19.48 4.37
CA ASP A 148 4.35 19.81 2.95
C ASP A 148 4.66 18.60 2.06
N VAL A 149 4.66 17.37 2.59
CA VAL A 149 4.83 16.15 1.78
C VAL A 149 3.87 16.09 0.57
N PRO A 150 2.56 16.40 0.70
CA PRO A 150 1.67 16.46 -0.45
C PRO A 150 2.11 17.46 -1.53
N GLY A 151 2.60 18.64 -1.14
CA GLY A 151 3.09 19.67 -2.07
C GLY A 151 4.35 19.25 -2.80
N LEU A 152 5.26 18.56 -2.11
CA LEU A 152 6.45 17.99 -2.72
C LEU A 152 6.12 16.89 -3.74
N VAL A 153 5.15 16.02 -3.43
CA VAL A 153 4.70 14.98 -4.37
C VAL A 153 4.07 15.62 -5.60
N SER A 154 3.09 16.51 -5.42
CA SER A 154 2.35 17.13 -6.52
C SER A 154 3.25 17.96 -7.44
N LYS A 155 4.25 18.66 -6.90
CA LYS A 155 5.21 19.42 -7.69
C LYS A 155 6.06 18.55 -8.64
N ASN A 156 6.31 17.28 -8.31
CA ASN A 156 7.23 16.43 -9.05
C ASN A 156 6.53 15.30 -9.84
N ILE A 157 5.27 15.00 -9.56
CA ILE A 157 4.56 13.85 -10.13
C ILE A 157 4.47 13.89 -11.66
N GLU A 158 4.28 15.08 -12.23
CA GLU A 158 4.16 15.28 -13.67
C GLU A 158 5.46 14.94 -14.40
N LYS A 159 6.62 15.27 -13.80
CA LYS A 159 7.92 14.86 -14.34
C LYS A 159 8.09 13.34 -14.33
N CYS A 160 7.67 12.67 -13.25
CA CYS A 160 7.73 11.21 -13.18
C CYS A 160 6.86 10.56 -14.26
N LEU A 161 5.69 11.12 -14.53
CA LEU A 161 4.81 10.68 -15.61
C LEU A 161 5.45 10.91 -16.98
N ASP A 162 5.96 12.11 -17.25
CA ASP A 162 6.63 12.44 -18.51
C ASP A 162 7.80 11.48 -18.79
N ASP A 163 8.66 11.26 -17.80
CA ASP A 163 9.81 10.36 -17.92
C ASP A 163 9.38 8.91 -18.21
N ALA A 164 8.26 8.46 -17.63
CA ALA A 164 7.74 7.10 -17.79
C ALA A 164 6.94 6.87 -19.09
N PHE A 165 6.15 7.86 -19.52
CA PHE A 165 5.16 7.71 -20.60
C PHE A 165 5.57 8.37 -21.92
N ARG A 166 6.56 9.27 -21.94
CA ARG A 166 7.12 9.82 -23.18
C ARG A 166 7.55 8.74 -24.18
N PRO A 167 8.24 7.64 -23.79
CA PRO A 167 8.60 6.57 -24.73
C PRO A 167 7.39 5.84 -25.35
N LEU A 168 6.22 5.92 -24.69
CA LEU A 168 4.96 5.32 -25.13
C LEU A 168 4.07 6.30 -25.90
N GLY A 169 4.46 7.57 -25.99
CA GLY A 169 3.68 8.62 -26.67
C GLY A 169 2.38 9.00 -25.95
N ILE A 170 2.26 8.68 -24.65
CA ILE A 170 1.08 8.99 -23.85
C ILE A 170 1.31 10.29 -23.08
N SER A 171 0.36 11.21 -23.16
CA SER A 171 0.37 12.50 -22.46
C SER A 171 -0.99 12.88 -21.84
N ASP A 172 -2.05 12.13 -22.13
CA ASP A 172 -3.35 12.28 -21.46
C ASP A 172 -3.37 11.43 -20.20
N TRP A 173 -3.16 12.05 -19.04
CA TRP A 173 -3.16 11.35 -17.75
C TRP A 173 -4.52 10.77 -17.37
N ASN A 174 -5.61 11.23 -17.98
CA ASN A 174 -6.95 10.68 -17.78
C ASN A 174 -7.20 9.41 -18.59
N SER A 175 -6.39 9.12 -19.61
CA SER A 175 -6.43 7.87 -20.38
C SER A 175 -5.76 6.69 -19.67
N LEU A 176 -5.11 6.93 -18.53
CA LEU A 176 -4.42 5.90 -17.73
C LEU A 176 -5.31 5.38 -16.60
N PHE A 177 -5.26 4.10 -16.22
CA PHE A 177 -5.76 3.67 -14.90
C PHE A 177 -4.73 3.98 -13.80
N TRP A 178 -5.18 4.22 -12.56
CA TRP A 178 -4.32 4.79 -11.50
C TRP A 178 -4.33 3.98 -10.20
N ALA A 179 -3.14 3.60 -9.73
CA ALA A 179 -2.91 3.00 -8.41
C ALA A 179 -1.90 3.83 -7.60
N ALA A 180 -2.36 4.85 -6.89
CA ALA A 180 -1.50 5.73 -6.11
C ALA A 180 -1.47 5.34 -4.63
N HIS A 181 -0.28 5.23 -4.04
CA HIS A 181 -0.13 4.96 -2.61
C HIS A 181 -0.88 6.03 -1.78
N PRO A 182 -1.86 5.65 -0.95
CA PRO A 182 -2.69 6.58 -0.22
C PRO A 182 -2.03 6.92 1.12
N GLY A 183 -0.92 7.66 1.07
CA GLY A 183 -0.19 8.09 2.28
C GLY A 183 -1.09 8.91 3.23
N GLY A 184 -2.00 9.67 2.64
CA GLY A 184 -3.13 10.37 3.26
C GLY A 184 -3.98 11.04 2.17
N PRO A 185 -5.20 11.51 2.49
CA PRO A 185 -6.12 12.05 1.49
C PRO A 185 -5.55 13.26 0.75
N ALA A 186 -4.83 14.13 1.47
CA ALA A 186 -4.22 15.32 0.89
C ALA A 186 -3.20 15.03 -0.24
N ILE A 187 -2.53 13.87 -0.23
CA ILE A 187 -1.65 13.47 -1.33
C ILE A 187 -2.48 13.19 -2.59
N LEU A 188 -3.56 12.42 -2.44
CA LEU A 188 -4.45 12.08 -3.55
C LEU A 188 -5.13 13.34 -4.10
N ASP A 189 -5.65 14.20 -3.23
CA ASP A 189 -6.31 15.45 -3.61
C ASP A 189 -5.38 16.39 -4.38
N GLN A 190 -4.11 16.48 -3.97
CA GLN A 190 -3.16 17.33 -4.68
C GLN A 190 -2.67 16.73 -6.00
N ILE A 191 -2.54 15.40 -6.11
CA ILE A 191 -2.25 14.76 -7.39
C ILE A 191 -3.41 15.00 -8.36
N GLU A 192 -4.64 14.76 -7.91
CA GLU A 192 -5.86 14.95 -8.69
C GLU A 192 -5.97 16.38 -9.20
N ALA A 193 -5.83 17.37 -8.31
CA ALA A 193 -5.90 18.78 -8.67
C ALA A 193 -4.76 19.23 -9.59
N LYS A 194 -3.53 18.77 -9.34
CA LYS A 194 -2.34 19.19 -10.11
C LYS A 194 -2.34 18.67 -11.54
N LEU A 195 -2.84 17.46 -11.75
CA LEU A 195 -2.88 16.79 -13.05
C LEU A 195 -4.25 16.89 -13.72
N GLU A 196 -5.20 17.61 -13.09
CA GLU A 196 -6.58 17.74 -13.56
C GLU A 196 -7.21 16.36 -13.86
N LEU A 197 -6.97 15.41 -12.96
CA LEU A 197 -7.58 14.08 -13.08
C LEU A 197 -9.08 14.18 -12.82
N LYS A 198 -9.84 13.39 -13.58
CA LYS A 198 -11.26 13.19 -13.28
C LYS A 198 -11.42 12.50 -11.93
N GLU A 199 -12.52 12.78 -11.23
CA GLU A 199 -12.78 12.32 -9.86
C GLU A 199 -12.70 10.79 -9.73
N GLU A 200 -13.08 10.05 -10.78
CA GLU A 200 -13.05 8.59 -10.78
C GLU A 200 -11.65 7.99 -10.82
N LYS A 201 -10.62 8.73 -11.27
CA LYS A 201 -9.28 8.17 -11.52
C LYS A 201 -8.65 7.58 -10.26
N LEU A 202 -8.85 8.22 -9.11
CA LEU A 202 -8.29 7.78 -7.84
C LEU A 202 -9.26 6.97 -6.99
N ARG A 203 -10.41 6.55 -7.55
CA ARG A 203 -11.47 5.83 -6.82
C ARG A 203 -10.95 4.58 -6.10
N ALA A 204 -10.20 3.71 -6.77
CA ALA A 204 -9.65 2.50 -6.15
C ALA A 204 -8.67 2.82 -5.01
N SER A 205 -7.84 3.85 -5.19
CA SER A 205 -6.90 4.33 -4.16
C SER A 205 -7.62 4.90 -2.93
N ARG A 206 -8.67 5.70 -3.16
CA ARG A 206 -9.54 6.26 -2.10
C ARG A 206 -10.35 5.17 -1.40
N HIS A 207 -10.83 4.16 -2.12
CA HIS A 207 -11.53 3.01 -1.55
C HIS A 207 -10.64 2.25 -0.58
N VAL A 208 -9.42 1.91 -0.98
CA VAL A 208 -8.48 1.20 -0.10
C VAL A 208 -8.11 2.04 1.12
N LEU A 209 -7.91 3.35 0.95
CA LEU A 209 -7.69 4.26 2.09
C LEU A 209 -8.89 4.24 3.06
N ALA A 210 -10.11 4.30 2.55
CA ALA A 210 -11.32 4.27 3.36
C ALA A 210 -11.47 2.95 4.13
N GLU A 211 -11.26 1.82 3.44
CA GLU A 211 -11.55 0.49 4.01
C GLU A 211 -10.45 -0.10 4.88
N TYR A 212 -9.21 0.31 4.67
CA TYR A 212 -8.06 -0.31 5.31
C TYR A 212 -7.10 0.70 5.95
N GLY A 213 -7.23 1.98 5.63
CA GLY A 213 -6.25 3.00 6.00
C GLY A 213 -4.93 2.87 5.23
N ASN A 214 -3.93 3.63 5.66
CA ASN A 214 -2.57 3.51 5.13
C ASN A 214 -1.87 2.27 5.73
N MET A 215 -1.83 1.18 4.96
CA MET A 215 -1.10 -0.07 5.24
C MET A 215 0.36 -0.06 4.74
N SER A 216 0.97 1.11 4.58
CA SER A 216 2.33 1.26 4.04
C SER A 216 2.47 0.63 2.64
N SER A 217 3.54 -0.13 2.40
CA SER A 217 3.88 -0.76 1.13
C SER A 217 2.78 -1.65 0.55
N ALA A 218 1.94 -2.27 1.39
CA ALA A 218 0.89 -3.17 0.92
C ALA A 218 -0.26 -2.45 0.20
N CYS A 219 -0.45 -1.14 0.41
CA CYS A 219 -1.62 -0.41 -0.12
C CYS A 219 -1.77 -0.55 -1.63
N VAL A 220 -0.68 -0.37 -2.38
CA VAL A 220 -0.75 -0.38 -3.85
C VAL A 220 -1.15 -1.75 -4.40
N LEU A 221 -0.83 -2.84 -3.69
CA LEU A 221 -1.24 -4.19 -4.06
C LEU A 221 -2.72 -4.43 -3.76
N PHE A 222 -3.25 -3.89 -2.64
CA PHE A 222 -4.69 -3.88 -2.37
C PHE A 222 -5.45 -3.06 -3.41
N ILE A 223 -4.87 -1.95 -3.90
CA ILE A 223 -5.49 -1.10 -4.92
C ILE A 223 -5.59 -1.85 -6.25
N LEU A 224 -4.54 -2.56 -6.66
CA LEU A 224 -4.59 -3.41 -7.87
C LEU A 224 -5.63 -4.52 -7.74
N ASP A 225 -5.75 -5.13 -6.55
CA ASP A 225 -6.76 -6.17 -6.30
C ASP A 225 -8.20 -5.63 -6.33
N GLU A 226 -8.44 -4.46 -5.75
CA GLU A 226 -9.73 -3.76 -5.83
C GLU A 226 -10.08 -3.40 -7.27
N MET A 227 -9.14 -2.78 -7.99
CA MET A 227 -9.32 -2.32 -9.36
C MET A 227 -9.70 -3.46 -10.31
N ARG A 228 -8.96 -4.58 -10.30
CA ARG A 228 -9.25 -5.71 -11.19
C ARG A 228 -10.59 -6.38 -10.86
N LYS A 229 -10.92 -6.51 -9.57
CA LYS A 229 -12.18 -7.11 -9.11
C LYS A 229 -13.37 -6.25 -9.50
N LYS A 230 -13.26 -4.94 -9.29
CA LYS A 230 -14.29 -3.99 -9.66
C LYS A 230 -14.50 -3.91 -11.17
N SER A 231 -13.41 -3.92 -11.94
CA SER A 231 -13.46 -3.98 -13.41
C SER A 231 -14.21 -5.22 -13.91
N ALA A 232 -13.92 -6.40 -13.34
CA ALA A 232 -14.63 -7.64 -13.68
C ALA A 232 -16.12 -7.59 -13.27
N ALA A 233 -16.43 -7.10 -12.07
CA ALA A 233 -17.80 -6.99 -11.58
C ALA A 233 -18.66 -6.01 -12.39
N ASP A 234 -18.03 -4.93 -12.89
CA ASP A 234 -18.71 -3.89 -13.67
C ASP A 234 -18.75 -4.20 -15.18
N GLY A 235 -18.16 -5.33 -15.62
CA GLY A 235 -18.14 -5.74 -17.02
C GLY A 235 -17.26 -4.84 -17.90
N CYS A 236 -16.19 -4.26 -17.35
CA CYS A 236 -15.21 -3.50 -18.12
C CYS A 236 -14.46 -4.39 -19.11
N ALA A 237 -13.94 -3.80 -20.19
CA ALA A 237 -13.20 -4.53 -21.22
C ALA A 237 -11.83 -5.06 -20.74
N THR A 238 -11.22 -4.44 -19.73
CA THR A 238 -9.89 -4.79 -19.23
C THR A 238 -9.84 -4.77 -17.70
N THR A 239 -8.83 -5.42 -17.11
CA THR A 239 -8.54 -5.41 -15.67
C THR A 239 -8.20 -4.02 -15.13
N GLY A 240 -7.86 -3.07 -16.00
CA GLY A 240 -7.50 -1.68 -15.68
C GLY A 240 -8.65 -0.72 -15.98
N GLU A 241 -9.85 -1.01 -15.48
CA GLU A 241 -11.03 -0.16 -15.62
C GLU A 241 -11.44 0.12 -17.09
N GLY A 242 -11.16 -0.84 -17.99
CA GLY A 242 -11.42 -0.70 -19.42
C GLY A 242 -10.37 0.09 -20.20
N LEU A 243 -9.25 0.45 -19.56
CA LEU A 243 -8.12 1.16 -20.17
C LEU A 243 -6.93 0.22 -20.37
N ASP A 244 -6.08 0.51 -21.36
CA ASP A 244 -4.92 -0.34 -21.70
C ASP A 244 -3.71 -0.05 -20.79
N TRP A 245 -3.39 1.22 -20.59
CA TRP A 245 -2.20 1.65 -19.84
C TRP A 245 -2.58 2.20 -18.49
N GLY A 246 -1.68 2.05 -17.52
CA GLY A 246 -1.86 2.62 -16.21
C GLY A 246 -0.55 2.84 -15.47
N VAL A 247 -0.67 3.49 -14.34
CA VAL A 247 0.46 3.88 -13.51
C VAL A 247 0.21 3.49 -12.06
N LEU A 248 1.26 2.94 -11.43
CA LEU A 248 1.32 2.71 -10.00
C LEU A 248 2.39 3.62 -9.39
N PHE A 249 2.02 4.33 -8.33
CA PHE A 249 2.93 5.19 -7.57
C PHE A 249 3.11 4.72 -6.13
N GLY A 250 4.37 4.57 -5.73
CA GLY A 250 4.76 4.42 -4.33
C GLY A 250 5.37 5.72 -3.79
N PHE A 251 4.97 6.14 -2.59
CA PHE A 251 5.56 7.30 -1.91
C PHE A 251 6.16 6.87 -0.57
N GLY A 252 7.42 7.24 -0.30
CA GLY A 252 8.10 6.83 0.92
C GLY A 252 9.17 7.82 1.38
N PRO A 253 9.79 7.55 2.55
CA PRO A 253 10.84 8.39 3.11
C PRO A 253 12.00 8.63 2.12
N GLY A 254 12.39 9.90 1.97
CA GLY A 254 13.33 10.37 0.95
C GLY A 254 13.21 11.89 0.77
N LEU A 255 12.14 12.45 0.21
CA LEU A 255 10.95 11.85 -0.40
C LEU A 255 11.32 11.04 -1.65
N THR A 256 10.92 9.77 -1.69
CA THR A 256 11.12 8.88 -2.85
C THR A 256 9.79 8.62 -3.54
N VAL A 257 9.81 8.65 -4.87
CA VAL A 257 8.66 8.31 -5.73
C VAL A 257 9.05 7.11 -6.59
N GLU A 258 8.36 5.99 -6.38
CA GLU A 258 8.46 4.82 -7.25
C GLU A 258 7.38 4.91 -8.32
N THR A 259 7.74 4.72 -9.59
CA THR A 259 6.82 4.79 -10.73
C THR A 259 6.87 3.49 -11.51
N VAL A 260 5.74 2.79 -11.58
CA VAL A 260 5.62 1.55 -12.37
C VAL A 260 4.57 1.75 -13.44
N VAL A 261 4.97 1.60 -14.70
CA VAL A 261 4.05 1.56 -15.84
C VAL A 261 3.46 0.15 -15.93
N LEU A 262 2.14 0.09 -16.06
CA LEU A 262 1.38 -1.15 -16.15
C LEU A 262 0.60 -1.20 -17.46
N HIS A 263 0.43 -2.40 -17.99
CA HIS A 263 -0.50 -2.70 -19.06
C HIS A 263 -1.58 -3.63 -18.52
N SER A 264 -2.84 -3.32 -18.80
CA SER A 264 -3.97 -4.16 -18.40
C SER A 264 -4.07 -5.41 -19.27
N VAL A 265 -4.97 -6.30 -18.88
CA VAL A 265 -5.29 -7.52 -19.63
C VAL A 265 -6.79 -7.50 -19.91
N ALA A 266 -7.21 -7.99 -21.08
CA ALA A 266 -8.62 -8.14 -21.41
C ALA A 266 -9.32 -9.10 -20.43
N LEU A 267 -10.56 -8.77 -20.04
CA LEU A 267 -11.41 -9.56 -19.15
C LEU A 267 -12.32 -10.53 -19.90
#